data_AF-A0A964VF40-F1
#
_entry.id   AF-A0A964VF40-F1
#
_cell.length_a   1.000
_cell.length_b   1.000
_cell.length_c   1.000
_cell.angle_alpha   90.00
_cell.angle_beta   90.00
_cell.angle_gamma   90.00
#
_symmetry.space_group_name_H-M   'P 1'
#
loop_
_entity.id
_entity.type
_entity.pdbx_description
1 polymer ?
#
loop_
_entity_poly.entity_id
_entity_poly.type
_entity_poly.pdbx_seq_one_letter_code
_entity_poly.pdbx_strand_id
1 'polypeptide(L)'
;MREFTDAQGAVWTATVRERTGPDYKGRYYFWVERRDGGEGVPLLDVRWNSEPTAARTLATMSEVELRRRLRSAIGRTAPAGETVPEGA
;
A
#
# COMPACT_ATOMS: atom_id res chain seq x y z
N MET A 1 -3.84 -4.23 -12.18
CA MET A 1 -4.00 -5.07 -10.98
C MET A 1 -2.97 -6.17 -11.04
N ARG A 2 -2.45 -6.63 -9.90
CA ARG A 2 -1.48 -7.74 -9.81
C ARG A 2 -1.66 -8.51 -8.51
N GLU A 3 -1.72 -9.83 -8.58
CA GLU A 3 -1.74 -10.70 -7.40
C GLU A 3 -0.31 -11.09 -6.99
N PHE A 4 -0.09 -11.30 -5.70
CA PHE A 4 1.14 -11.84 -5.15
C PHE A 4 0.89 -12.52 -3.81
N THR A 5 1.77 -13.44 -3.42
CA THR A 5 1.72 -14.08 -2.09
C THR A 5 2.71 -13.38 -1.17
N ASP A 6 2.41 -13.19 0.10
CA ASP A 6 3.40 -12.65 1.05
C ASP A 6 4.37 -13.74 1.55
N ALA A 7 5.12 -13.44 2.62
CA ALA A 7 6.05 -14.40 3.23
C ALA A 7 5.37 -15.41 4.16
N GLN A 8 4.13 -15.11 4.58
CA GLN A 8 3.30 -15.92 5.47
C GLN A 8 2.33 -16.82 4.69
N GLY A 9 2.30 -16.70 3.36
CA GLY A 9 1.44 -17.47 2.48
C GLY A 9 0.08 -16.82 2.21
N ALA A 10 -0.17 -15.60 2.70
CA ALA A 10 -1.42 -14.90 2.40
C ALA A 10 -1.37 -14.31 0.98
N VAL A 11 -2.52 -14.36 0.30
CA VAL A 11 -2.66 -13.86 -1.07
C VAL A 11 -3.16 -12.42 -1.03
N TRP A 12 -2.50 -11.56 -1.78
CA TRP A 12 -2.77 -10.13 -1.86
C TRP A 12 -3.03 -9.70 -3.29
N THR A 13 -3.95 -8.75 -3.43
CA THR A 13 -4.26 -8.09 -4.70
C THR A 13 -3.80 -6.65 -4.63
N ALA A 14 -2.84 -6.29 -5.48
CA ALA A 14 -2.36 -4.92 -5.65
C ALA A 14 -3.13 -4.22 -6.77
N THR A 15 -3.57 -2.99 -6.49
CA THR A 15 -4.30 -2.10 -7.40
C THR A 15 -3.71 -0.69 -7.36
N VAL A 16 -4.02 0.11 -8.38
CA VAL A 16 -3.72 1.55 -8.37
C VAL A 16 -4.95 2.26 -7.83
N ARG A 17 -4.77 3.18 -6.88
CA ARG A 17 -5.83 4.09 -6.42
C ARG A 17 -5.41 5.54 -6.62
N GLU A 18 -6.40 6.39 -6.81
CA GLU A 18 -6.25 7.83 -6.88
C GLU A 18 -6.56 8.44 -5.51
N ARG A 19 -5.71 9.36 -5.05
CA ARG A 19 -5.99 10.21 -3.89
C ARG A 19 -6.86 11.38 -4.35
N THR A 20 -8.06 11.50 -3.81
CA THR A 20 -8.91 12.65 -4.07
C THR A 20 -8.37 13.88 -3.33
N GLY A 21 -8.37 15.04 -3.99
CA GLY A 21 -7.91 16.30 -3.39
C GLY A 21 -7.31 17.29 -4.40
N PRO A 22 -7.11 18.56 -3.97
CA PRO A 22 -6.56 19.62 -4.82
C PRO A 22 -5.07 19.42 -5.13
N ASP A 23 -4.37 18.56 -4.39
CA ASP A 23 -2.98 18.23 -4.67
C ASP A 23 -2.89 17.19 -5.81
N TYR A 24 -2.46 17.67 -6.96
CA TYR A 24 -2.27 16.87 -8.17
C TYR A 24 -0.95 16.07 -8.15
N LYS A 25 0.01 16.44 -7.28
CA LYS A 25 1.31 15.75 -7.24
C LYS A 25 1.20 14.44 -6.48
N GLY A 26 1.71 13.38 -7.09
CA GLY A 26 1.74 12.04 -6.50
C GLY A 26 0.33 11.50 -6.21
N ARG A 27 -0.64 11.79 -7.07
CA ARG A 27 -2.04 11.44 -6.84
C ARG A 27 -2.30 9.94 -6.87
N TYR A 28 -1.56 9.19 -7.67
CA TYR A 28 -1.73 7.76 -7.80
C TYR A 28 -0.75 7.02 -6.90
N TYR A 29 -1.23 5.99 -6.23
CA TYR A 29 -0.45 5.15 -5.32
C TYR A 29 -0.94 3.71 -5.43
N PHE A 30 -0.20 2.76 -4.84
CA PHE A 30 -0.66 1.38 -4.80
C PHE A 30 -1.47 1.10 -3.54
N TRP A 31 -2.51 0.30 -3.70
CA TRP A 31 -3.34 -0.20 -2.63
C TRP A 31 -3.35 -1.72 -2.70
N VAL A 32 -3.11 -2.37 -1.57
CA VAL A 32 -3.07 -3.84 -1.50
C VAL A 32 -4.14 -4.36 -0.55
N GLU A 33 -4.90 -5.34 -1.00
CA GLU A 33 -5.97 -5.96 -0.24
C GLU A 33 -5.70 -7.46 -0.09
N ARG A 34 -5.95 -7.98 1.10
CA ARG A 34 -5.93 -9.41 1.33
C ARG A 34 -7.10 -10.07 0.61
N ARG A 35 -6.85 -11.20 -0.04
CA ARG A 35 -7.89 -11.95 -0.75
C ARG A 35 -8.91 -12.56 0.21
N ASP A 36 -8.50 -12.95 1.41
CA ASP A 36 -9.35 -13.47 2.48
C ASP A 36 -10.06 -12.37 3.30
N GLY A 37 -9.93 -11.11 2.87
CA GLY A 37 -10.54 -9.95 3.51
C GLY A 37 -9.64 -9.28 4.56
N GLY A 38 -10.10 -8.11 5.02
CA GLY A 38 -9.36 -7.25 5.94
C GLY A 38 -9.25 -5.82 5.43
N GLU A 39 -8.63 -4.95 6.24
CA GLU A 39 -8.36 -3.58 5.85
C GLU A 39 -7.25 -3.56 4.79
N GLY A 40 -7.50 -2.87 3.68
CA GLY A 40 -6.48 -2.68 2.65
C GLY A 40 -5.38 -1.74 3.13
N VAL A 41 -4.17 -1.95 2.61
CA VAL A 41 -2.98 -1.22 3.03
C VAL A 41 -2.54 -0.29 1.89
N PRO A 42 -2.40 1.02 2.16
CA PRO A 42 -1.85 1.94 1.17
C PRO A 42 -0.32 1.84 1.14
N LEU A 43 0.27 1.64 -0.04
CA LEU A 43 1.70 1.72 -0.27
C LEU A 43 2.05 3.15 -0.74
N LEU A 44 2.40 4.00 0.22
CA LEU A 44 2.60 5.45 0.01
C LEU A 44 4.07 5.84 -0.18
N ASP A 45 5.00 4.89 -0.14
CA ASP A 45 6.43 5.09 -0.37
C ASP A 45 6.76 5.45 -1.83
N VAL A 46 5.85 5.15 -2.76
CA VAL A 46 5.93 5.56 -4.16
C VAL A 46 4.60 6.12 -4.61
N ARG A 47 4.67 7.19 -5.38
CA ARG A 47 3.50 7.90 -5.92
C ARG A 47 3.77 8.37 -7.34
N TRP A 48 2.70 8.48 -8.12
CA TRP A 48 2.74 8.89 -9.52
C TRP A 48 1.75 10.01 -9.80
N ASN A 49 2.07 10.84 -10.78
CA ASN A 49 1.16 11.89 -11.26
C ASN A 49 0.12 11.36 -12.26
N SER A 50 0.34 10.17 -12.83
CA SER A 50 -0.55 9.59 -13.84
C SER A 50 -0.85 8.12 -13.55
N GLU A 51 -2.12 7.75 -13.75
CA GLU A 51 -2.60 6.37 -13.61
C GLU A 51 -1.86 5.39 -14.55
N PRO A 52 -1.65 5.70 -15.85
CA PRO A 52 -1.02 4.75 -16.76
C PRO A 52 0.40 4.38 -16.37
N THR A 53 1.18 5.35 -15.83
CA THR A 53 2.53 5.07 -15.34
C THR A 53 2.47 4.18 -14.11
N ALA A 54 1.60 4.49 -13.14
CA ALA A 54 1.41 3.65 -11.96
C ALA A 54 1.01 2.22 -12.36
N ALA A 55 0.04 2.07 -13.27
CA ALA A 55 -0.45 0.78 -13.72
C ALA A 55 0.63 -0.03 -14.46
N ARG A 56 1.42 0.61 -15.33
CA ARG A 56 2.55 -0.05 -16.02
C ARG A 56 3.62 -0.50 -15.02
N THR A 57 3.95 0.35 -14.04
CA THR A 57 4.90 -0.01 -12.99
C THR A 57 4.37 -1.18 -12.16
N LEU A 58 3.09 -1.19 -11.79
CA LEU A 58 2.48 -2.29 -11.05
C LEU A 58 2.54 -3.61 -11.83
N ALA A 59 2.25 -3.55 -13.14
CA ALA A 59 2.27 -4.72 -14.01
C ALA A 59 3.66 -5.37 -14.10
N THR A 60 4.74 -4.59 -14.05
CA THR A 60 6.11 -5.09 -14.17
C THR A 60 6.81 -5.35 -12.83
N MET A 61 6.30 -4.82 -11.71
CA MET A 61 6.93 -4.90 -10.39
C MET A 61 7.04 -6.33 -9.87
N SER A 62 8.24 -6.77 -9.48
CA SER A 62 8.43 -8.13 -8.97
C SER A 62 7.66 -8.39 -7.67
N GLU A 63 7.31 -9.65 -7.44
CA GLU A 63 6.67 -10.09 -6.19
C GLU A 63 7.55 -9.79 -4.97
N VAL A 64 8.88 -9.93 -5.10
CA VAL A 64 9.83 -9.58 -4.02
C VAL A 64 9.71 -8.11 -3.62
N GLU A 65 9.60 -7.21 -4.60
CA GLU A 65 9.46 -5.78 -4.33
C GLU A 65 8.08 -5.45 -3.74
N LEU A 66 7.00 -6.09 -4.21
CA LEU A 66 5.66 -5.95 -3.62
C LEU A 66 5.64 -6.39 -2.15
N ARG A 67 6.25 -7.55 -1.83
CA ARG A 67 6.41 -8.05 -0.44
C ARG A 67 7.19 -7.07 0.44
N ARG A 68 8.30 -6.52 -0.08
CA ARG A 68 9.11 -5.55 0.64
C ARG A 68 8.32 -4.29 0.99
N ARG A 69 7.55 -3.77 0.02
CA ARG A 69 6.72 -2.57 0.21
C ARG A 69 5.57 -2.81 1.17
N LEU A 70 4.88 -3.94 1.05
CA LEU A 70 3.85 -4.36 2.00
C LEU A 70 4.39 -4.41 3.43
N ARG A 71 5.54 -5.07 3.64
CA ARG A 71 6.20 -5.14 4.96
C ARG A 71 6.51 -3.76 5.52
N SER A 72 7.06 -2.88 4.68
CA SER A 72 7.36 -1.49 5.05
C SER A 72 6.09 -0.69 5.39
N ALA A 73 4.99 -0.90 4.67
CA ALA A 73 3.73 -0.23 4.95
C ALA A 73 3.09 -0.73 6.26
N ILE A 74 2.99 -2.04 6.48
CA ILE A 74 2.45 -2.61 7.73
C ILE A 74 3.27 -2.16 8.94
N GLY A 75 4.60 -2.17 8.85
CA GLY A 75 5.47 -1.69 9.93
C GLY A 75 5.33 -0.20 10.25
N ARG A 76 4.79 0.61 9.32
CA ARG A 76 4.46 2.02 9.52
C ARG A 76 3.01 2.24 10.01
N THR A 77 2.12 1.28 9.79
CA THR A 77 0.72 1.31 10.25
C THR A 77 0.57 0.84 11.69
N ALA A 78 1.55 0.11 12.25
CA ALA A 78 1.57 -0.18 13.68
C ALA A 78 1.63 1.14 14.47
N PRO A 79 0.75 1.39 15.45
CA PRO A 79 0.77 2.62 16.19
C PRO A 79 2.09 2.70 16.95
N ALA A 80 2.83 3.78 16.76
CA ALA A 80 3.69 4.26 17.83
C ALA A 80 2.81 4.32 19.08
N GLY A 81 3.21 3.60 20.13
CA GLY A 81 2.51 3.61 21.40
C GLY A 81 2.43 5.04 21.92
N GLU A 82 1.31 5.71 21.65
CA GLU A 82 0.95 6.93 22.33
C GLU A 82 0.24 6.49 23.61
N THR A 83 1.05 6.39 24.66
CA THR A 83 0.57 6.36 26.03
C THR A 83 -0.39 7.53 26.23
N VAL A 84 -1.67 7.21 26.41
CA VAL A 84 -2.65 8.15 26.95
C VAL A 84 -2.18 8.49 28.38
N PRO A 85 -1.86 9.76 28.71
CA PRO A 85 -1.68 10.11 30.11
C PRO A 85 -3.06 10.11 30.76
N GLU A 86 -3.27 9.16 31.66
CA GLU A 86 -4.36 9.19 32.62
C GLU A 86 -4.05 10.28 33.65
N GLY A 87 -4.91 11.30 33.74
CA GLY A 87 -4.98 12.20 34.90
C GLY A 87 -4.88 13.69 34.60
N ALA A 88 -6.03 14.36 34.69
CA ALA A 88 -6.25 15.58 35.47
C ALA A 88 -7.75 15.76 35.72
#